data_AF-A0AAV2QFB9-F1
#
_entry.id   AF-A0AAV2QFB9-F1
#
_cell.length_a   1.000
_cell.length_b   1.000
_cell.length_c   1.000
_cell.angle_alpha   90.00
_cell.angle_beta   90.00
_cell.angle_gamma   90.00
#
_symmetry.space_group_name_H-M   'P 1'
#
loop_
_entity.id
_entity.type
_entity.pdbx_description
1 polymer ?
#
loop_
_entity_poly.entity_id
_entity_poly.type
_entity_poly.pdbx_seq_one_letter_code
_entity_poly.pdbx_strand_id
1 'polypeptide(L)'
;LGLGDYSDIDGLPYTTLLYTNGPGHTDKDIYGMRPDPTNEDITDGHYMADSTIPMLESHHGGEDVLLYARGPHAHLFTGIHENTYIPHALRYASCVGTGLHFCGKER
;
A
#
# COMPACT_ATOMS: atom_id res chain seq x y z
N LEU A 1 12.37 1.70 -9.59
CA LEU A 1 11.86 0.31 -9.66
C LEU A 1 11.42 0.14 -11.11
N GLY A 2 12.25 -0.50 -11.93
CA GLY A 2 12.09 -0.54 -13.39
C GLY A 2 11.58 -1.90 -13.84
N LEU A 3 12.14 -2.43 -14.93
CA LEU A 3 11.91 -3.82 -15.34
C LEU A 3 12.36 -4.79 -14.23
N GLY A 4 11.54 -5.82 -14.00
CA GLY A 4 11.81 -6.94 -13.12
C GLY A 4 12.56 -8.03 -13.88
N ASP A 5 11.83 -9.01 -14.40
CA ASP A 5 12.36 -10.14 -15.16
C ASP A 5 11.48 -10.44 -16.40
N TYR A 6 11.76 -11.53 -17.10
CA TYR A 6 10.96 -12.05 -18.21
C TYR A 6 10.00 -13.13 -17.73
N SER A 7 8.77 -13.10 -18.25
CA SER A 7 7.78 -14.15 -18.03
C SER A 7 8.15 -15.41 -18.82
N ASP A 8 8.07 -16.57 -18.19
CA ASP A 8 8.31 -17.87 -18.79
C ASP A 8 7.12 -18.40 -19.62
N ILE A 9 5.99 -17.69 -19.59
CA ILE A 9 4.77 -18.03 -20.34
C ILE A 9 4.69 -17.28 -21.67
N ASP A 10 4.93 -15.96 -21.65
CA ASP A 10 4.81 -15.10 -22.85
C ASP A 10 6.16 -14.59 -23.39
N GLY A 11 7.26 -14.80 -22.65
CA GLY A 11 8.59 -14.35 -23.05
C GLY A 11 8.79 -12.83 -23.01
N LEU A 12 7.81 -12.07 -22.50
CA LEU A 12 7.87 -10.62 -22.40
C LEU A 12 8.38 -10.19 -21.02
N PRO A 13 9.08 -9.04 -20.91
CA PRO A 13 9.48 -8.49 -19.62
C PRO A 13 8.28 -7.95 -18.85
N TYR A 14 8.37 -7.87 -17.52
CA TYR A 14 7.37 -7.23 -16.66
C TYR A 14 8.04 -6.23 -15.72
N THR A 15 7.30 -5.26 -15.20
CA THR A 15 7.83 -4.26 -14.25
C THR A 15 7.93 -4.83 -12.84
N THR A 16 8.90 -4.34 -12.05
CA THR A 16 9.08 -4.78 -10.66
C THR A 16 7.83 -4.48 -9.81
N LEU A 17 7.11 -3.40 -10.12
CA LEU A 17 5.85 -3.03 -9.49
C LEU A 17 4.68 -3.36 -10.40
N LEU A 18 3.63 -3.90 -9.82
CA LEU A 18 2.39 -4.32 -10.46
C LEU A 18 1.23 -3.99 -9.52
N TYR A 19 0.03 -3.90 -10.07
CA TYR A 19 -1.20 -3.74 -9.30
C TYR A 19 -2.14 -4.92 -9.53
N THR A 20 -2.94 -5.26 -8.52
CA THR A 20 -3.97 -6.31 -8.68
C THR A 20 -5.10 -5.82 -9.58
N ASN A 21 -5.45 -4.54 -9.48
CA ASN A 21 -6.53 -3.91 -10.26
C ASN A 21 -6.19 -2.44 -10.55
N GLY A 22 -6.81 -1.88 -11.60
CA GLY A 22 -6.66 -0.47 -11.94
C GLY A 22 -6.60 -0.23 -13.45
N PRO A 23 -6.35 1.04 -13.85
CA PRO A 23 -6.41 1.46 -15.25
C PRO A 23 -5.22 0.99 -16.09
N GLY A 24 -4.16 0.48 -15.47
CA GLY A 24 -3.02 -0.12 -16.16
C GLY A 24 -3.30 -1.50 -16.77
N HIS A 25 -4.54 -2.00 -16.70
CA HIS A 25 -4.90 -3.19 -17.46
C HIS A 25 -4.95 -2.86 -18.95
N THR A 26 -4.20 -3.61 -19.73
CA THR A 26 -4.16 -3.46 -21.18
C THR A 26 -4.70 -4.70 -21.87
N ASP A 27 -5.51 -4.49 -22.91
CA ASP A 27 -6.02 -5.59 -23.72
C ASP A 27 -4.86 -6.28 -24.45
N LYS A 28 -5.00 -7.60 -24.60
CA LYS A 28 -4.06 -8.40 -25.38
C LYS A 28 -4.13 -8.02 -26.86
N ASP A 29 -3.01 -8.12 -27.55
CA ASP A 29 -2.91 -7.91 -28.98
C ASP A 29 -3.63 -9.03 -29.78
N ILE A 30 -3.56 -8.95 -31.12
CA ILE A 30 -4.18 -9.93 -32.02
C ILE A 30 -3.62 -11.35 -31.88
N TYR A 31 -2.46 -11.51 -31.23
CA TYR A 31 -1.81 -12.79 -30.94
C TYR A 31 -2.08 -13.28 -29.52
N GLY A 32 -2.85 -12.52 -28.72
CA GLY A 32 -3.16 -12.86 -27.34
C GLY A 32 -2.04 -12.52 -26.36
N MET A 33 -1.09 -11.67 -26.75
CA MET A 33 0.03 -11.21 -25.92
C MET A 33 -0.30 -9.88 -25.25
N ARG A 34 0.15 -9.71 -24.00
CA ARG A 34 0.08 -8.40 -23.34
C ARG A 34 1.10 -7.45 -23.98
N PRO A 35 0.93 -6.12 -23.84
CA PRO A 35 1.95 -5.16 -24.25
C PRO A 35 3.30 -5.42 -23.59
N ASP A 36 4.37 -5.21 -24.35
CA ASP A 36 5.73 -5.26 -23.83
C ASP A 36 6.09 -3.89 -23.22
N PRO A 37 6.34 -3.82 -21.90
CA PRO A 37 6.62 -2.56 -21.21
C PRO A 37 7.93 -1.89 -21.68
N THR A 38 8.82 -2.60 -22.40
CA THR A 38 10.03 -1.99 -22.99
C THR A 38 9.73 -1.04 -24.15
N ASN A 39 8.53 -1.15 -24.74
CA ASN A 39 8.05 -0.25 -25.78
C ASN A 39 7.40 1.02 -25.21
N GLU A 40 7.33 1.15 -23.89
CA GLU A 40 6.75 2.29 -23.19
C GLU A 40 7.82 3.03 -22.36
N ASP A 41 7.60 4.33 -22.11
CA ASP A 41 8.45 5.08 -21.19
C ASP A 41 8.03 4.79 -19.74
N ILE A 42 8.57 3.70 -19.17
CA ILE A 42 8.32 3.31 -17.77
C ILE A 42 8.91 4.29 -16.74
N THR A 43 9.60 5.35 -17.18
CA THR A 43 10.11 6.42 -16.31
C THR A 43 9.20 7.64 -16.26
N ASP A 44 8.15 7.68 -17.11
CA ASP A 44 7.12 8.70 -17.04
C ASP A 44 6.38 8.62 -15.69
N GLY A 45 6.20 9.77 -15.04
CA GLY A 45 5.42 9.88 -13.80
C GLY A 45 3.93 9.56 -13.97
N HIS A 46 3.45 9.50 -15.22
CA HIS A 46 2.09 9.09 -15.57
C HIS A 46 1.99 7.65 -16.09
N TYR A 47 3.09 6.88 -16.09
CA TYR A 47 3.07 5.48 -16.45
C TYR A 47 2.13 4.69 -15.52
N MET A 48 1.19 3.95 -16.12
CA MET A 48 0.26 3.10 -15.40
C MET A 48 0.80 1.67 -15.39
N ALA A 49 1.30 1.22 -14.24
CA ALA A 49 1.82 -0.13 -14.11
C ALA A 49 0.73 -1.19 -14.36
N ASP A 50 1.15 -2.30 -14.96
CA ASP A 50 0.26 -3.41 -15.33
C ASP A 50 -0.65 -3.85 -14.19
N SER A 51 -1.92 -4.09 -14.53
CA SER A 51 -2.92 -4.59 -13.58
C SER A 51 -3.68 -5.83 -14.10
N THR A 52 -4.03 -6.72 -13.17
CA THR A 52 -4.70 -7.98 -13.53
C THR A 52 -6.20 -7.80 -13.81
N ILE A 53 -6.89 -6.95 -13.04
CA ILE A 53 -8.32 -6.69 -13.17
C ILE A 53 -8.56 -5.28 -13.75
N PRO A 54 -9.21 -5.15 -14.92
CA PRO A 54 -9.48 -3.86 -15.53
C PRO A 54 -10.44 -3.03 -14.69
N MET A 55 -9.99 -1.84 -14.29
CA MET A 55 -10.79 -0.87 -13.54
C MET A 55 -10.40 0.55 -13.94
N LEU A 56 -11.30 1.52 -13.83
CA LEU A 56 -10.96 2.93 -14.09
C LEU A 56 -10.03 3.51 -13.01
N GLU A 57 -10.12 2.99 -11.79
CA GLU A 57 -9.31 3.39 -10.64
C GLU A 57 -8.89 2.15 -9.86
N SER A 58 -7.71 2.20 -9.24
CA SER A 58 -7.27 1.13 -8.35
C SER A 58 -8.00 1.25 -7.01
N HIS A 59 -8.53 0.14 -6.50
CA HIS A 59 -9.13 0.06 -5.18
C HIS A 59 -8.08 -0.17 -4.09
N HIS A 60 -8.40 0.25 -2.85
CA HIS A 60 -7.52 0.09 -1.71
C HIS A 60 -7.23 -1.37 -1.36
N GLY A 61 -6.01 -1.61 -0.86
CA GLY A 61 -5.62 -2.84 -0.19
C GLY A 61 -6.29 -2.96 1.19
N GLY A 62 -6.50 -4.21 1.62
CA GLY A 62 -7.11 -4.56 2.91
C GLY A 62 -6.13 -5.17 3.90
N GLU A 63 -4.84 -5.11 3.61
CA GLU A 63 -3.76 -5.60 4.46
C GLU A 63 -3.53 -4.70 5.68
N ASP A 64 -2.97 -5.29 6.74
CA ASP A 64 -2.52 -4.52 7.89
C ASP A 64 -1.42 -3.52 7.49
N VAL A 65 -1.52 -2.30 8.01
CA VAL A 65 -0.55 -1.22 7.75
C VAL A 65 0.39 -1.00 8.93
N LEU A 66 1.62 -0.57 8.64
CA LEU A 66 2.62 -0.29 9.68
C LEU A 66 2.31 1.01 10.42
N LEU A 67 2.51 0.98 11.73
CA LEU A 67 2.47 2.16 12.61
C LEU A 67 3.85 2.39 13.23
N TYR A 68 4.39 3.59 13.02
CA TYR A 68 5.65 4.02 13.63
C TYR A 68 5.37 5.05 14.73
N ALA A 69 5.98 4.86 15.90
CA ALA A 69 5.85 5.77 17.03
C ALA A 69 7.20 6.17 17.62
N ARG A 70 7.32 7.43 18.00
CA ARG A 70 8.48 8.00 18.70
C ARG A 70 8.03 9.09 19.66
N GLY A 71 8.67 9.16 20.84
CA GLY A 71 8.37 10.17 21.86
C GLY A 71 7.70 9.58 23.11
N PRO A 72 7.07 10.42 23.95
CA PRO A 72 6.38 9.97 25.15
C PRO A 72 5.38 8.85 24.84
N HIS A 73 5.45 7.78 25.63
CA HIS A 73 4.58 6.60 25.47
C HIS A 73 4.66 5.88 24.11
N ALA A 74 5.71 6.08 23.31
CA ALA A 74 5.89 5.33 22.06
C ALA A 74 5.90 3.80 22.26
N HIS A 75 6.30 3.33 23.45
CA HIS A 75 6.26 1.92 23.84
C HIS A 75 4.85 1.32 23.96
N LEU A 76 3.78 2.12 23.85
CA LEU A 76 2.41 1.61 23.74
C LEU A 76 2.14 0.98 22.37
N PHE A 77 2.88 1.37 21.34
CA PHE A 77 2.68 0.91 19.97
C PHE A 77 3.65 -0.23 19.64
N THR A 78 3.36 -1.41 20.19
CA THR A 78 4.16 -2.63 19.98
C THR A 78 3.25 -3.81 19.68
N GLY A 79 3.59 -4.59 18.66
CA GLY A 79 2.78 -5.74 18.23
C GLY A 79 1.73 -5.33 17.20
N ILE A 80 0.61 -6.06 17.19
CA ILE A 80 -0.51 -5.85 16.25
C ILE A 80 -1.68 -5.24 17.02
N HIS A 81 -2.31 -4.24 16.43
CA HIS A 81 -3.42 -3.52 17.03
C HIS A 81 -4.52 -3.24 16.01
N GLU A 82 -5.76 -3.20 16.49
CA GLU A 82 -6.88 -2.62 15.75
C GLU A 82 -6.63 -1.13 15.46
N ASN A 83 -7.06 -0.63 14.29
CA ASN A 83 -6.87 0.79 13.94
C ASN A 83 -7.52 1.74 14.97
N THR A 84 -8.59 1.29 15.65
CA THR A 84 -9.25 2.04 16.73
C THR A 84 -8.38 2.19 17.98
N TYR A 85 -7.37 1.35 18.18
CA TYR A 85 -6.42 1.47 19.31
C TYR A 85 -5.64 2.79 19.28
N ILE A 86 -5.26 3.25 18.08
CA ILE A 86 -4.40 4.43 17.89
C ILE A 86 -4.92 5.67 18.65
N PRO A 87 -6.17 6.13 18.43
CA PRO A 87 -6.69 7.28 19.15
C PRO A 87 -6.82 7.02 20.66
N HIS A 88 -7.06 5.80 21.12
CA HIS A 88 -7.12 5.49 22.55
C HIS A 88 -5.74 5.61 23.22
N ALA A 89 -4.70 5.04 22.62
CA ALA A 89 -3.34 5.13 23.13
C ALA A 89 -2.81 6.57 23.11
N LEU A 90 -3.10 7.34 22.05
CA LEU A 90 -2.74 8.76 21.98
C LEU A 90 -3.44 9.59 23.06
N ARG A 91 -4.74 9.35 23.30
CA ARG A 91 -5.50 10.01 24.38
C ARG A 91 -4.91 9.70 25.75
N TYR A 92 -4.53 8.44 25.98
CA TYR A 92 -3.87 8.04 27.21
C TYR A 92 -2.57 8.83 27.43
N ALA A 93 -1.73 8.90 26.39
CA ALA A 93 -0.42 9.54 26.45
C ALA A 93 -0.48 11.07 26.60
N SER A 94 -1.47 11.73 25.97
CA SER A 94 -1.60 13.20 25.97
C SER A 94 -2.51 13.74 27.06
N CYS A 95 -3.11 12.87 27.88
CA CYS A 95 -4.04 13.25 28.94
C CYS A 95 -5.27 14.03 28.46
N VAL A 96 -5.84 13.62 27.33
CA VAL A 96 -7.04 14.23 26.77
C VAL A 96 -8.21 13.25 26.68
N GLY A 97 -9.43 13.77 26.80
CA GLY A 97 -10.66 12.98 26.77
C GLY A 97 -11.05 12.40 28.13
N THR A 98 -12.10 11.58 28.14
CA THR A 98 -12.74 11.06 29.36
C THR A 98 -12.38 9.60 29.68
N GLY A 99 -11.48 9.00 28.90
CA GLY A 99 -11.00 7.63 29.11
C GLY A 99 -9.85 7.54 30.11
N LEU A 100 -9.22 6.36 30.20
CA LEU A 100 -7.98 6.19 30.96
C LEU A 100 -6.89 7.11 30.40
N HIS A 101 -6.20 7.83 31.27
CA HIS A 101 -5.09 8.68 30.88
C HIS A 101 -3.94 8.66 31.89
N PHE A 102 -2.72 8.90 31.39
CA PHE A 102 -1.49 8.85 32.16
C PHE A 102 -1.50 9.78 33.38
N CYS A 103 -2.05 10.99 33.23
CA CYS A 103 -2.00 12.01 34.27
C CYS A 103 -2.82 11.69 35.54
N GLY A 104 -3.75 10.73 35.47
CA GLY A 104 -4.69 10.40 36.56
C GLY A 104 -5.55 11.58 37.04
N LYS A 105 -6.65 11.29 37.74
CA LYS A 105 -7.06 12.19 38.83
C LYS A 105 -6.07 11.97 39.96
N GLU A 106 -5.70 13.03 40.65
CA GLU A 106 -4.77 13.07 41.80
C GLU A 106 -4.75 11.76 42.61
N ARG A 107 -3.55 11.25 42.90
CA ARG A 107 -3.36 10.26 43.96
C ARG A 107 -3.69 10.89 45.31
#